data_AF-A0A2N2PKB3-F1
#
_entry.id   AF-A0A2N2PKB3-F1
#
_cell.length_a   1.000
_cell.length_b   1.000
_cell.length_c   1.000
_cell.angle_alpha   90.00
_cell.angle_beta   90.00
_cell.angle_gamma   90.00
#
_symmetry.space_group_name_H-M   'P 1'
#
loop_
_entity.id
_entity.type
_entity.pdbx_description
1 polymer ?
#
loop_
_entity_poly.entity_id
_entity_poly.type
_entity_poly.pdbx_seq_one_letter_code
_entity_poly.pdbx_strand_id
1 'polypeptide(L)'
;MIFFRFLRAAAVAVSVCLVVPAFAQTVTVDDSDSAFGSRTGGGVVILMYHGLDPSAGANYNPASFVAQIDYLKTHGYQTVTLDHLKSWQATGLPAMPAKPIMLTFDDNYLTIYTVGWPTLQAAGFKGVNFAHTNYVGVMTSYDHADWAEIRQMEASGVMLTESHTVMHLHMPTLTPTQLQNELVNSRAAIQANIPGKTCRYLAYPYGDYNAAVMTATTAAGYDLAVTTIAGVNTRATPPLELRRHGVNPNTDGTTTLTPTFLNAVDAGLGSSWTSSAAGSGFQGAGYRQTAAGTGDRSATWTFTPAQAGMYRVKAKWADGADRATNAPYTVRHKAGATVVRVNQQASGGTWMSLGDYQLDAGVRVDVTLTNDANGVVVADSVQWESLAAGVESWELY
;
A
#
# COMPACT_ATOMS: atom_id res chain seq x y z
N MET A 1 -27.91 -32.40 13.10
CA MET A 1 -28.26 -31.85 11.76
C MET A 1 -26.99 -31.30 11.16
N ILE A 2 -26.39 -32.06 10.24
CA ILE A 2 -25.14 -31.74 9.54
C ILE A 2 -25.57 -31.14 8.19
N PHE A 3 -25.34 -29.86 7.96
CA PHE A 3 -25.56 -29.26 6.65
C PHE A 3 -24.30 -29.44 5.80
N PHE A 4 -24.38 -30.36 4.84
CA PHE A 4 -23.38 -30.55 3.79
C PHE A 4 -23.39 -29.34 2.83
N ARG A 5 -22.26 -28.65 2.68
CA ARG A 5 -22.00 -27.77 1.53
C ARG A 5 -21.72 -28.66 0.31
N PHE A 6 -22.53 -28.51 -0.74
CA PHE A 6 -22.50 -29.34 -1.95
C PHE A 6 -21.23 -29.11 -2.79
N LEU A 7 -20.58 -30.22 -3.19
CA LEU A 7 -19.64 -30.26 -4.31
C LEU A 7 -20.35 -29.89 -5.63
N ARG A 8 -19.71 -29.06 -6.45
CA ARG A 8 -19.97 -29.01 -7.90
C ARG A 8 -18.74 -29.53 -8.63
N ALA A 9 -18.81 -30.79 -9.07
CA ALA A 9 -17.93 -31.33 -10.10
C ALA A 9 -18.57 -31.08 -11.47
N ALA A 10 -17.85 -30.46 -12.40
CA ALA A 10 -18.20 -30.43 -13.81
C ALA A 10 -17.00 -30.97 -14.60
N ALA A 11 -17.22 -32.08 -15.30
CA ALA A 11 -16.27 -32.68 -16.22
C ALA A 11 -16.10 -31.76 -17.45
N VAL A 12 -14.85 -31.52 -17.86
CA VAL A 12 -14.52 -30.85 -19.12
C VAL A 12 -13.60 -31.75 -19.93
N ALA A 13 -13.96 -31.93 -21.20
CA ALA A 13 -13.31 -32.78 -22.18
C ALA A 13 -11.85 -32.36 -22.46
N VAL A 14 -10.96 -33.34 -22.60
CA VAL A 14 -9.57 -33.16 -23.01
C VAL A 14 -9.54 -32.87 -24.50
N SER A 15 -9.19 -31.64 -24.87
CA SER A 15 -8.79 -31.28 -26.23
C SER A 15 -7.28 -31.10 -26.24
N VAL A 16 -6.57 -32.01 -26.93
CA VAL A 16 -5.11 -31.96 -27.09
C VAL A 16 -4.79 -30.82 -28.06
N CYS A 17 -4.39 -29.66 -27.52
CA CYS A 17 -3.85 -28.56 -28.31
C CYS A 17 -2.32 -28.57 -28.18
N LEU A 18 -1.64 -28.61 -29.33
CA LEU A 18 -0.20 -28.61 -29.46
C LEU A 18 0.42 -27.42 -28.70
N VAL A 19 1.27 -27.71 -27.73
CA VAL A 19 2.05 -26.69 -27.00
C VAL A 19 3.14 -26.18 -27.95
N VAL A 20 2.93 -24.99 -28.51
CA VAL A 20 4.03 -24.15 -28.98
C VAL A 20 4.73 -23.61 -27.72
N PRO A 21 6.07 -23.65 -27.60
CA PRO A 21 6.74 -23.11 -26.44
C PRO A 21 6.51 -21.59 -26.42
N ALA A 22 5.59 -21.14 -25.57
CA ALA A 22 5.42 -19.73 -25.29
C ALA A 22 6.71 -19.26 -24.61
N PHE A 23 7.36 -18.28 -25.24
CA PHE A 23 8.49 -17.54 -24.70
C PHE A 23 8.22 -17.18 -23.25
N ALA A 24 9.08 -17.63 -22.34
CA ALA A 24 9.07 -17.18 -20.95
C ALA A 24 9.29 -15.67 -20.96
N GLN A 25 8.23 -14.90 -20.72
CA GLN A 25 8.31 -13.47 -20.51
C GLN A 25 8.75 -13.22 -19.07
N THR A 26 9.88 -12.55 -18.92
CA THR A 26 10.48 -12.19 -17.65
C THR A 26 9.61 -11.16 -16.94
N VAL A 27 9.16 -11.49 -15.73
CA VAL A 27 8.51 -10.55 -14.81
C VAL A 27 9.59 -9.73 -14.11
N THR A 28 9.55 -8.41 -14.27
CA THR A 28 10.36 -7.47 -13.46
C THR A 28 9.46 -6.80 -12.43
N VAL A 29 9.54 -7.23 -11.17
CA VAL A 29 9.27 -6.30 -10.07
C VAL A 29 10.47 -5.37 -10.06
N ASP A 30 10.26 -4.10 -10.38
CA ASP A 30 11.34 -3.12 -10.42
C ASP A 30 11.95 -2.96 -9.02
N ASP A 31 13.05 -3.67 -8.78
CA ASP A 31 13.82 -3.63 -7.54
C ASP A 31 14.79 -2.44 -7.50
N SER A 32 14.81 -1.62 -8.55
CA SER A 32 15.67 -0.44 -8.68
C SER A 32 15.11 0.80 -7.97
N ASP A 33 13.83 0.77 -7.58
CA ASP A 33 13.27 1.81 -6.73
C ASP A 33 13.84 1.74 -5.31
N SER A 34 14.27 2.89 -4.80
CA SER A 34 14.71 3.12 -3.42
C SER A 34 13.73 2.61 -2.35
N ALA A 35 12.46 2.42 -2.72
CA ALA A 35 11.42 1.80 -1.90
C ALA A 35 11.71 0.32 -1.50
N PHE A 36 12.54 -0.41 -2.25
CA PHE A 36 12.90 -1.81 -1.98
C PHE A 36 14.33 -1.99 -1.42
N GLY A 37 14.87 -0.98 -0.73
CA GLY A 37 16.24 -0.94 -0.19
C GLY A 37 16.69 -2.05 0.79
N SER A 38 16.02 -3.20 0.85
CA SER A 38 16.31 -4.32 1.77
C SER A 38 17.51 -5.20 1.39
N ARG A 39 18.31 -4.82 0.37
CA ARG A 39 19.34 -5.70 -0.23
C ARG A 39 20.46 -6.11 0.74
N THR A 40 20.66 -5.39 1.85
CA THR A 40 21.76 -5.60 2.81
C THR A 40 21.30 -5.83 4.26
N GLY A 41 20.02 -6.11 4.52
CA GLY A 41 19.50 -6.28 5.88
C GLY A 41 19.26 -4.95 6.63
N GLY A 42 19.21 -3.82 5.91
CA GLY A 42 18.93 -2.49 6.48
C GLY A 42 17.48 -2.27 6.93
N GLY A 43 16.55 -3.16 6.56
CA GLY A 43 15.16 -3.10 6.97
C GLY A 43 14.28 -4.14 6.26
N VAL A 44 13.01 -4.23 6.66
CA VAL A 44 12.02 -5.20 6.19
C VAL A 44 10.94 -4.50 5.39
N VAL A 45 10.66 -4.99 4.18
CA VAL A 45 9.51 -4.58 3.38
C VAL A 45 8.30 -5.43 3.79
N ILE A 46 7.16 -4.80 4.04
CA ILE A 46 5.90 -5.49 4.34
C ILE A 46 4.95 -5.24 3.17
N LEU A 47 4.45 -6.31 2.54
CA LEU A 47 3.43 -6.26 1.50
C LEU A 47 2.06 -6.47 2.12
N MET A 48 1.09 -5.67 1.69
CA MET A 48 -0.30 -5.72 2.12
C MET A 48 -1.19 -6.14 0.96
N TYR A 49 -1.77 -7.32 1.10
CA TYR A 49 -2.81 -7.89 0.25
C TYR A 49 -4.16 -7.84 0.98
N HIS A 50 -5.22 -8.09 0.24
CA HIS A 50 -6.57 -8.30 0.78
C HIS A 50 -7.11 -9.59 0.14
N GLY A 51 -8.17 -9.49 -0.65
CA GLY A 51 -8.70 -10.57 -1.48
C GLY A 51 -7.77 -10.97 -2.61
N LEU A 52 -7.80 -12.25 -3.00
CA LEU A 52 -6.91 -12.82 -4.03
C LEU A 52 -7.65 -13.37 -5.26
N ASP A 53 -8.97 -13.20 -5.34
CA ASP A 53 -9.77 -13.64 -6.48
C ASP A 53 -10.98 -12.70 -6.72
N PRO A 54 -11.72 -12.84 -7.84
CA PRO A 54 -12.79 -11.92 -8.20
C PRO A 54 -13.95 -11.90 -7.20
N SER A 55 -14.09 -12.95 -6.39
CA SER A 55 -15.09 -13.07 -5.33
C SER A 55 -14.75 -12.25 -4.08
N ALA A 56 -13.60 -11.56 -4.09
CA ALA A 56 -13.19 -10.56 -3.11
C ALA A 56 -13.03 -9.15 -3.71
N GLY A 57 -13.48 -8.94 -4.96
CA GLY A 57 -13.49 -7.64 -5.65
C GLY A 57 -13.21 -7.74 -7.15
N ALA A 58 -13.76 -6.82 -7.93
CA ALA A 58 -13.66 -6.86 -9.39
C ALA A 58 -12.20 -6.82 -9.85
N ASN A 59 -11.84 -7.83 -10.66
CA ASN A 59 -10.59 -8.05 -11.40
C ASN A 59 -9.49 -8.90 -10.74
N TYR A 60 -9.55 -9.36 -9.48
CA TYR A 60 -8.45 -10.13 -8.87
C TYR A 60 -8.18 -11.50 -9.53
N ASN A 61 -6.97 -11.75 -10.01
CA ASN A 61 -6.54 -13.00 -10.63
C ASN A 61 -5.62 -13.81 -9.70
N PRO A 62 -6.05 -14.99 -9.20
CA PRO A 62 -5.21 -15.86 -8.37
C PRO A 62 -3.85 -16.19 -9.01
N ALA A 63 -3.79 -16.30 -10.34
CA ALA A 63 -2.55 -16.61 -11.05
C ALA A 63 -1.52 -15.48 -10.93
N SER A 64 -1.96 -14.23 -10.83
CA SER A 64 -1.08 -13.08 -10.66
C SER A 64 -0.44 -13.08 -9.27
N PHE A 65 -1.19 -13.44 -8.22
CA PHE A 65 -0.62 -13.65 -6.88
C PHE A 65 0.40 -14.79 -6.88
N VAL A 66 0.09 -15.93 -7.50
CA VAL A 66 1.05 -17.05 -7.62
C VAL A 66 2.34 -16.59 -8.31
N ALA A 67 2.24 -15.85 -9.42
CA ALA A 67 3.40 -15.32 -10.13
C ALA A 67 4.23 -14.35 -9.27
N GLN A 68 3.60 -13.51 -8.44
CA GLN A 68 4.29 -12.63 -7.50
C GLN A 68 5.07 -13.43 -6.44
N ILE A 69 4.46 -14.47 -5.89
CA ILE A 69 5.12 -15.34 -4.90
C ILE A 69 6.29 -16.11 -5.54
N ASP A 70 6.12 -16.62 -6.76
CA ASP A 70 7.19 -17.27 -7.52
C ASP A 70 8.33 -16.30 -7.83
N TYR A 71 8.03 -15.04 -8.18
CA TYR A 71 9.03 -14.00 -8.35
C TYR A 71 9.86 -13.81 -7.07
N LEU A 72 9.20 -13.60 -5.94
CA LEU A 72 9.87 -13.39 -4.66
C LEU A 72 10.77 -14.58 -4.30
N LYS A 73 10.27 -15.81 -4.49
CA LYS A 73 11.03 -17.05 -4.24
C LYS A 73 12.25 -17.16 -5.15
N THR A 74 12.07 -16.99 -6.46
CA THR A 74 13.15 -17.10 -7.46
C THR A 74 14.21 -16.01 -7.31
N HIS A 75 13.85 -14.84 -6.79
CA HIS A 75 14.76 -13.73 -6.53
C HIS A 75 15.39 -13.75 -5.12
N GLY A 76 15.15 -14.82 -4.35
CA GLY A 76 15.82 -15.07 -3.09
C GLY A 76 15.30 -14.25 -1.90
N TYR A 77 14.05 -13.75 -1.97
CA TYR A 77 13.40 -13.14 -0.82
C TYR A 77 13.10 -14.19 0.25
N GLN A 78 13.15 -13.76 1.51
CA GLN A 78 12.90 -14.63 2.66
C GLN A 78 11.85 -14.01 3.56
N THR A 79 10.77 -14.74 3.81
CA THR A 79 9.69 -14.26 4.68
C THR A 79 10.13 -14.22 6.14
N VAL A 80 9.85 -13.12 6.82
CA VAL A 80 10.07 -12.94 8.27
C VAL A 80 8.74 -12.79 8.99
N THR A 81 8.69 -13.23 10.24
CA THR A 81 7.49 -13.12 11.09
C THR A 81 7.47 -11.81 11.87
N LEU A 82 6.29 -11.40 12.37
CA LEU A 82 6.17 -10.23 13.25
C LEU A 82 6.97 -10.41 14.55
N ASP A 83 7.06 -11.64 15.07
CA ASP A 83 7.94 -11.98 16.20
C ASP A 83 9.42 -11.71 15.90
N HIS A 84 9.88 -12.14 14.71
CA HIS A 84 11.27 -11.88 14.30
C HIS A 84 11.51 -10.39 14.13
N LEU A 85 10.59 -9.66 13.49
CA LEU A 85 10.68 -8.20 13.37
C LEU A 85 10.75 -7.53 14.75
N LYS A 86 9.86 -7.88 15.68
CA LYS A 86 9.86 -7.36 17.05
C LYS A 86 11.19 -7.60 17.76
N SER A 87 11.67 -8.85 17.77
CA SER A 87 12.94 -9.21 18.43
C SER A 87 14.14 -8.49 17.81
N TRP A 88 14.17 -8.39 16.47
CA TRP A 88 15.24 -7.70 15.75
C TRP A 88 15.22 -6.19 15.95
N GLN A 89 14.05 -5.54 15.97
CA GLN A 89 13.98 -4.10 16.30
C GLN A 89 14.57 -3.84 17.68
N ALA A 90 14.14 -4.62 18.68
CA ALA A 90 14.58 -4.47 20.07
C ALA A 90 16.09 -4.74 20.25
N THR A 91 16.60 -5.85 19.73
CA THR A 91 17.93 -6.36 20.09
C THR A 91 18.94 -6.39 18.94
N GLY A 92 18.47 -6.26 17.69
CA GLY A 92 19.25 -6.57 16.50
C GLY A 92 19.39 -8.07 16.22
N LEU A 93 18.81 -8.93 17.07
CA LEU A 93 18.93 -10.38 17.00
C LEU A 93 17.55 -11.09 17.03
N PRO A 94 17.42 -12.25 16.34
CA PRO A 94 18.35 -12.73 15.33
C PRO A 94 18.40 -11.75 14.14
N ALA A 95 19.56 -11.69 13.47
CA ALA A 95 19.72 -10.82 12.31
C ALA A 95 18.66 -11.14 11.24
N MET A 96 18.25 -10.12 10.49
CA MET A 96 17.37 -10.33 9.35
C MET A 96 18.06 -11.15 8.26
N PRO A 97 17.34 -12.04 7.57
CA PRO A 97 17.90 -12.75 6.42
C PRO A 97 18.23 -11.77 5.29
N ALA A 98 18.94 -12.25 4.26
CA ALA A 98 19.06 -11.50 3.03
C ALA A 98 17.67 -11.32 2.38
N LYS A 99 17.40 -10.12 1.87
CA LYS A 99 16.12 -9.75 1.23
C LYS A 99 14.90 -10.10 2.11
N PRO A 100 14.81 -9.56 3.34
CA PRO A 100 13.71 -9.88 4.25
C PRO A 100 12.41 -9.23 3.76
N ILE A 101 11.34 -10.02 3.72
CA ILE A 101 10.00 -9.55 3.32
C ILE A 101 8.95 -10.10 4.28
N MET A 102 7.84 -9.40 4.44
CA MET A 102 6.67 -9.88 5.17
C MET A 102 5.44 -9.78 4.27
N LEU A 103 4.61 -10.82 4.29
CA LEU A 103 3.39 -10.89 3.49
C LEU A 103 2.21 -10.80 4.46
N THR A 104 1.39 -9.77 4.31
CA THR A 104 0.22 -9.52 5.17
C THR A 104 -1.04 -9.49 4.33
N PHE A 105 -2.13 -9.99 4.90
CA PHE A 105 -3.44 -10.07 4.27
C PHE A 105 -4.46 -9.52 5.25
N ASP A 106 -5.20 -8.50 4.85
CA ASP A 106 -6.22 -7.88 5.69
C ASP A 106 -7.62 -8.47 5.38
N ASP A 107 -8.55 -8.20 6.27
CA ASP A 107 -9.99 -8.54 6.20
C ASP A 107 -10.37 -10.02 6.30
N ASN A 108 -9.44 -10.97 6.42
CA ASN A 108 -9.76 -12.40 6.55
C ASN A 108 -10.70 -12.98 5.46
N TYR A 109 -10.63 -12.47 4.23
CA TYR A 109 -11.35 -13.05 3.08
C TYR A 109 -11.05 -14.53 2.91
N LEU A 110 -12.04 -15.31 2.47
CA LEU A 110 -11.93 -16.76 2.25
C LEU A 110 -10.80 -17.11 1.26
N THR A 111 -10.48 -16.22 0.34
CA THR A 111 -9.38 -16.38 -0.63
C THR A 111 -8.01 -16.46 0.00
N ILE A 112 -7.83 -15.92 1.21
CA ILE A 112 -6.60 -16.10 1.99
C ILE A 112 -6.43 -17.58 2.36
N TYR A 113 -7.52 -18.29 2.67
CA TYR A 113 -7.51 -19.73 2.93
C TYR A 113 -7.40 -20.56 1.64
N THR A 114 -8.17 -20.24 0.60
CA THR A 114 -8.27 -21.09 -0.60
C THR A 114 -7.14 -20.87 -1.60
N VAL A 115 -6.51 -19.69 -1.62
CA VAL A 115 -5.44 -19.31 -2.56
C VAL A 115 -4.16 -18.93 -1.81
N GLY A 116 -4.25 -18.00 -0.85
CA GLY A 116 -3.11 -17.42 -0.16
C GLY A 116 -2.25 -18.47 0.56
N TRP A 117 -2.86 -19.14 1.52
CA TRP A 117 -2.24 -20.17 2.34
C TRP A 117 -1.58 -21.31 1.55
N PRO A 118 -2.26 -22.01 0.62
CA PRO A 118 -1.63 -23.09 -0.14
C PRO A 118 -0.48 -22.60 -1.03
N THR A 119 -0.59 -21.39 -1.61
CA THR A 119 0.48 -20.80 -2.42
C THR A 119 1.72 -20.51 -1.58
N LEU A 120 1.57 -19.87 -0.42
CA LEU A 120 2.69 -19.61 0.49
C LEU A 120 3.31 -20.91 1.03
N GLN A 121 2.47 -21.91 1.34
CA GLN A 121 2.95 -23.22 1.78
C GLN A 121 3.81 -23.90 0.71
N ALA A 122 3.39 -23.90 -0.55
CA ALA A 122 4.16 -24.43 -1.67
C ALA A 122 5.46 -23.64 -1.92
N ALA A 123 5.44 -22.33 -1.65
CA ALA A 123 6.62 -21.47 -1.76
C ALA A 123 7.62 -21.67 -0.61
N GLY A 124 7.21 -22.26 0.52
CA GLY A 124 8.00 -22.28 1.76
C GLY A 124 8.03 -20.91 2.47
N PHE A 125 7.02 -20.07 2.18
CA PHE A 125 6.87 -18.72 2.71
C PHE A 125 5.88 -18.70 3.87
N LYS A 126 5.95 -17.62 4.65
CA LYS A 126 5.01 -17.33 5.74
C LYS A 126 4.24 -16.05 5.47
N GLY A 127 3.02 -15.97 6.00
CA GLY A 127 2.16 -14.81 5.93
C GLY A 127 1.44 -14.52 7.24
N VAL A 128 0.83 -13.33 7.31
CA VAL A 128 -0.01 -12.89 8.43
C VAL A 128 -1.41 -12.54 7.91
N ASN A 129 -2.43 -13.13 8.49
CA ASN A 129 -3.84 -12.82 8.26
C ASN A 129 -4.33 -11.89 9.38
N PHE A 130 -4.62 -10.62 9.08
CA PHE A 130 -5.24 -9.70 10.02
C PHE A 130 -6.77 -9.84 9.92
N ALA A 131 -7.39 -10.41 10.94
CA ALA A 131 -8.82 -10.72 10.94
C ALA A 131 -9.63 -9.68 11.72
N HIS A 132 -10.69 -9.15 11.09
CA HIS A 132 -11.70 -8.35 11.79
C HIS A 132 -12.77 -9.30 12.34
N THR A 133 -12.76 -9.50 13.66
CA THR A 133 -13.24 -10.75 14.26
C THR A 133 -14.74 -10.99 14.18
N ASN A 134 -15.55 -9.94 13.93
CA ASN A 134 -17.00 -10.10 13.82
C ASN A 134 -17.47 -10.57 12.44
N TYR A 135 -16.58 -10.60 11.45
CA TYR A 135 -16.88 -11.09 10.11
C TYR A 135 -16.29 -12.48 9.81
N VAL A 136 -15.61 -13.10 10.78
CA VAL A 136 -15.09 -14.46 10.61
C VAL A 136 -16.24 -15.44 10.35
N GLY A 137 -16.21 -16.10 9.19
CA GLY A 137 -17.28 -16.99 8.71
C GLY A 137 -18.57 -16.29 8.30
N VAL A 138 -18.55 -14.96 8.09
CA VAL A 138 -19.71 -14.17 7.67
C VAL A 138 -19.59 -13.82 6.19
N MET A 139 -20.61 -14.13 5.39
CA MET A 139 -20.70 -13.62 4.02
C MET A 139 -21.17 -12.16 4.05
N THR A 140 -20.38 -11.24 3.49
CA THR A 140 -20.81 -9.86 3.21
C THR A 140 -20.94 -9.66 1.70
N SER A 141 -20.25 -8.68 1.12
CA SER A 141 -20.01 -8.59 -0.33
C SER A 141 -19.08 -9.70 -0.77
N TYR A 142 -18.24 -10.15 0.17
CA TYR A 142 -17.21 -11.16 -0.04
C TYR A 142 -17.28 -12.20 1.09
N ASP A 143 -16.87 -13.43 0.79
CA ASP A 143 -16.84 -14.50 1.79
C ASP A 143 -15.59 -14.39 2.66
N HIS A 144 -15.74 -14.78 3.93
CA HIS A 144 -14.70 -14.67 4.93
C HIS A 144 -14.37 -16.05 5.47
N ALA A 145 -13.08 -16.31 5.68
CA ALA A 145 -12.65 -17.54 6.29
C ALA A 145 -13.32 -17.69 7.67
N ASP A 146 -13.79 -18.89 8.00
CA ASP A 146 -14.34 -19.21 9.31
C ASP A 146 -13.25 -19.58 10.32
N TRP A 147 -13.63 -19.77 11.59
CA TRP A 147 -12.66 -20.13 12.63
C TRP A 147 -12.04 -21.52 12.43
N ALA A 148 -12.70 -22.45 11.76
CA ALA A 148 -12.11 -23.75 11.45
C ALA A 148 -11.01 -23.63 10.40
N GLU A 149 -11.25 -22.84 9.35
CA GLU A 149 -10.29 -22.53 8.28
C GLU A 149 -9.10 -21.72 8.84
N ILE A 150 -9.36 -20.71 9.66
CA ILE A 150 -8.31 -19.94 10.36
C ILE A 150 -7.45 -20.85 11.26
N ARG A 151 -8.06 -21.78 12.00
CA ARG A 151 -7.30 -22.75 12.81
C ARG A 151 -6.41 -23.67 11.98
N GLN A 152 -6.84 -24.07 10.77
CA GLN A 152 -6.01 -24.88 9.88
C GLN A 152 -4.79 -24.10 9.38
N MET A 153 -5.00 -22.84 8.99
CA MET A 153 -3.92 -21.92 8.60
C MET A 153 -2.90 -21.76 9.72
N GLU A 154 -3.35 -21.49 10.95
CA GLU A 154 -2.49 -21.37 12.14
C GLU A 154 -1.74 -22.66 12.47
N ALA A 155 -2.44 -23.80 12.49
CA ALA A 155 -1.84 -25.09 12.82
C ALA A 155 -0.74 -25.51 11.82
N SER A 156 -0.78 -25.00 10.59
CA SER A 156 0.27 -25.22 9.60
C SER A 156 1.56 -24.44 9.86
N GLY A 157 1.49 -23.37 10.67
CA GLY A 157 2.60 -22.43 10.91
C GLY A 157 2.99 -21.56 9.70
N VAL A 158 2.20 -21.62 8.61
CA VAL A 158 2.41 -20.85 7.36
C VAL A 158 1.71 -19.51 7.42
N MET A 159 0.43 -19.48 7.79
CA MET A 159 -0.39 -18.28 7.82
C MET A 159 -0.88 -18.04 9.25
N LEU A 160 -0.29 -17.05 9.93
CA LEU A 160 -0.57 -16.73 11.33
C LEU A 160 -1.62 -15.63 11.42
N THR A 161 -2.54 -15.71 12.36
CA THR A 161 -3.66 -14.77 12.48
C THR A 161 -3.42 -13.74 13.58
N GLU A 162 -3.68 -12.48 13.27
CA GLU A 162 -3.58 -11.34 14.17
C GLU A 162 -4.81 -10.43 13.99
N SER A 163 -4.89 -9.33 14.72
CA SER A 163 -6.12 -8.53 14.81
C SER A 163 -6.24 -7.48 13.71
N HIS A 164 -7.46 -7.34 13.18
CA HIS A 164 -7.90 -6.18 12.40
C HIS A 164 -9.11 -5.49 13.05
N THR A 165 -9.14 -5.46 14.39
CA THR A 165 -10.27 -4.99 15.22
C THR A 165 -11.49 -5.92 15.19
N VAL A 166 -12.63 -5.50 15.75
CA VAL A 166 -13.85 -6.31 15.79
C VAL A 166 -14.69 -6.04 14.54
N MET A 167 -15.02 -4.77 14.31
CA MET A 167 -15.99 -4.31 13.32
C MET A 167 -15.36 -3.56 12.15
N HIS A 168 -14.03 -3.40 12.11
CA HIS A 168 -13.34 -2.66 11.05
C HIS A 168 -13.77 -1.17 10.97
N LEU A 169 -13.95 -0.54 12.14
CA LEU A 169 -14.38 0.86 12.23
C LEU A 169 -13.20 1.82 12.03
N HIS A 170 -13.49 3.01 11.52
CA HIS A 170 -12.51 4.09 11.42
C HIS A 170 -12.15 4.63 12.82
N MET A 171 -11.08 4.06 13.38
CA MET A 171 -10.69 4.19 14.78
C MET A 171 -10.51 5.64 15.28
N PRO A 172 -9.94 6.59 14.52
CA PRO A 172 -9.83 7.99 14.94
C PRO A 172 -11.14 8.69 15.30
N THR A 173 -12.29 8.17 14.83
CA THR A 173 -13.62 8.74 15.10
C THR A 173 -14.30 8.15 16.35
N LEU A 174 -13.69 7.13 16.96
CA LEU A 174 -14.30 6.38 18.05
C LEU A 174 -14.05 7.03 19.41
N THR A 175 -15.03 6.85 20.31
CA THR A 175 -14.86 7.16 21.74
C THR A 175 -13.84 6.22 22.40
N PRO A 176 -13.25 6.57 23.56
CA PRO A 176 -12.33 5.69 24.27
C PRO A 176 -12.90 4.31 24.58
N THR A 177 -14.17 4.22 24.98
CA THR A 177 -14.85 2.94 25.24
C THR A 177 -15.00 2.11 23.97
N GLN A 178 -15.34 2.73 22.84
CA GLN A 178 -15.43 2.03 21.56
C GLN A 178 -14.06 1.52 21.10
N LEU A 179 -13.00 2.34 21.22
CA LEU A 179 -11.63 1.90 20.93
C LEU A 179 -11.25 0.69 21.78
N GLN A 180 -11.51 0.75 23.09
CA GLN A 180 -11.20 -0.35 23.99
C GLN A 180 -11.96 -1.62 23.60
N ASN A 181 -13.24 -1.51 23.24
CA ASN A 181 -14.04 -2.65 22.78
C ASN A 181 -13.48 -3.25 21.48
N GLU A 182 -13.20 -2.42 20.47
CA GLU A 182 -12.62 -2.85 19.19
C GLU A 182 -11.26 -3.56 19.37
N LEU A 183 -10.44 -3.04 20.27
CA LEU A 183 -9.07 -3.52 20.46
C LEU A 183 -8.98 -4.74 21.37
N VAL A 184 -9.68 -4.75 22.51
CA VAL A 184 -9.60 -5.82 23.50
C VAL A 184 -10.40 -7.05 23.06
N ASN A 185 -11.62 -6.85 22.53
CA ASN A 185 -12.49 -7.97 22.20
C ASN A 185 -12.00 -8.73 20.96
N SER A 186 -11.36 -8.05 20.01
CA SER A 186 -10.74 -8.72 18.85
C SER A 186 -9.61 -9.65 19.26
N ARG A 187 -8.70 -9.21 20.15
CA ARG A 187 -7.68 -10.09 20.74
C ARG A 187 -8.32 -11.27 21.46
N ALA A 188 -9.31 -11.00 22.30
CA ALA A 188 -9.98 -12.04 23.07
C ALA A 188 -10.65 -13.09 22.16
N ALA A 189 -11.31 -12.65 21.09
CA ALA A 189 -11.96 -13.54 20.13
C ALA A 189 -10.94 -14.44 19.40
N ILE A 190 -9.81 -13.89 18.94
CA ILE A 190 -8.73 -14.67 18.31
C ILE A 190 -8.18 -15.71 19.29
N GLN A 191 -7.85 -15.31 20.52
CA GLN A 191 -7.28 -16.20 21.53
C GLN A 191 -8.26 -17.29 21.99
N ALA A 192 -9.56 -16.98 22.04
CA ALA A 192 -10.59 -17.95 22.39
C ALA A 192 -10.81 -19.01 21.30
N ASN A 193 -10.59 -18.66 20.03
CA ASN A 193 -10.86 -19.55 18.89
C ASN A 193 -9.62 -20.28 18.36
N ILE A 194 -8.41 -19.86 18.75
CA ILE A 194 -7.13 -20.43 18.29
C ILE A 194 -6.32 -20.90 19.51
N PRO A 195 -6.30 -22.21 19.81
CA PRO A 195 -5.63 -22.75 20.99
C PRO A 195 -4.14 -22.36 21.07
N GLY A 196 -3.73 -21.83 22.23
CA GLY A 196 -2.33 -21.45 22.49
C GLY A 196 -1.88 -20.15 21.81
N LYS A 197 -2.77 -19.47 21.06
CA LYS A 197 -2.45 -18.18 20.45
C LYS A 197 -2.49 -17.06 21.48
N THR A 198 -1.47 -16.21 21.43
CA THR A 198 -1.54 -14.84 21.99
C THR A 198 -1.64 -13.88 20.82
N CYS A 199 -2.72 -13.10 20.75
CA CYS A 199 -2.87 -12.06 19.73
C CYS A 199 -2.05 -10.85 20.18
N ARG A 200 -1.04 -10.45 19.41
CA ARG A 200 -0.09 -9.39 19.82
C ARG A 200 0.04 -8.27 18.81
N TYR A 201 -0.47 -8.47 17.59
CA TYR A 201 -0.27 -7.53 16.51
C TYR A 201 -1.60 -7.05 15.93
N LEU A 202 -1.58 -5.83 15.40
CA LEU A 202 -2.74 -5.13 14.88
C LEU A 202 -2.45 -4.59 13.48
N ALA A 203 -3.40 -4.72 12.57
CA ALA A 203 -3.51 -3.81 11.42
C ALA A 203 -4.58 -2.77 11.73
N TYR A 204 -4.27 -1.48 11.59
CA TYR A 204 -5.28 -0.43 11.73
C TYR A 204 -6.23 -0.48 10.53
N PRO A 205 -7.56 -0.56 10.73
CA PRO A 205 -8.52 -0.34 9.66
C PRO A 205 -8.20 0.96 8.91
N TYR A 206 -8.19 0.90 7.57
CA TYR A 206 -7.81 2.00 6.67
C TYR A 206 -6.35 2.49 6.82
N GLY A 207 -5.57 1.93 7.75
CA GLY A 207 -4.24 2.38 8.12
C GLY A 207 -4.21 3.63 8.99
N ASP A 208 -5.38 4.15 9.41
CA ASP A 208 -5.51 5.43 10.08
C ASP A 208 -5.41 5.30 11.60
N TYR A 209 -4.66 6.23 12.20
CA TYR A 209 -4.44 6.30 13.64
C TYR A 209 -4.19 7.74 14.11
N ASN A 210 -4.38 7.97 15.41
CA ASN A 210 -4.01 9.21 16.09
C ASN A 210 -3.47 8.90 17.49
N ALA A 211 -3.13 9.93 18.27
CA ALA A 211 -2.57 9.75 19.61
C ALA A 211 -3.50 8.96 20.57
N ALA A 212 -4.82 9.15 20.47
CA ALA A 212 -5.79 8.41 21.29
C ALA A 212 -5.84 6.93 20.88
N VAL A 213 -5.84 6.64 19.58
CA VAL A 213 -5.79 5.27 19.03
C VAL A 213 -4.51 4.55 19.47
N MET A 214 -3.34 5.19 19.37
CA MET A 214 -2.07 4.58 19.81
C MET A 214 -2.04 4.31 21.31
N THR A 215 -2.57 5.23 22.12
CA THR A 215 -2.70 5.05 23.58
C THR A 215 -3.58 3.85 23.90
N ALA A 216 -4.75 3.75 23.25
CA ALA A 216 -5.66 2.63 23.42
C ALA A 216 -5.06 1.31 22.93
N THR A 217 -4.31 1.33 21.81
CA THR A 217 -3.62 0.16 21.24
C THR A 217 -2.59 -0.39 22.22
N THR A 218 -1.80 0.49 22.82
CA THR A 218 -0.81 0.13 23.86
C THR A 218 -1.51 -0.43 25.09
N ALA A 219 -2.56 0.25 25.59
CA ALA A 219 -3.33 -0.18 26.75
C ALA A 219 -4.03 -1.53 26.54
N ALA A 220 -4.45 -1.82 25.30
CA ALA A 220 -5.03 -3.10 24.93
C ALA A 220 -4.00 -4.23 24.82
N GLY A 221 -2.69 -3.94 24.90
CA GLY A 221 -1.62 -4.93 24.96
C GLY A 221 -1.11 -5.41 23.60
N TYR A 222 -1.23 -4.58 22.55
CA TYR A 222 -0.58 -4.85 21.27
C TYR A 222 0.89 -4.39 21.30
N ASP A 223 1.75 -5.21 20.70
CA ASP A 223 3.20 -5.01 20.65
C ASP A 223 3.65 -4.27 19.38
N LEU A 224 3.03 -4.58 18.26
CA LEU A 224 3.28 -3.96 16.95
C LEU A 224 1.95 -3.61 16.28
N ALA A 225 1.96 -2.56 15.48
CA ALA A 225 0.84 -2.24 14.60
C ALA A 225 1.32 -1.81 13.21
N VAL A 226 0.58 -2.24 12.18
CA VAL A 226 0.86 -1.91 10.78
C VAL A 226 -0.15 -0.90 10.22
N THR A 227 0.34 -0.04 9.33
CA THR A 227 -0.39 1.05 8.67
C THR A 227 -0.52 0.78 7.17
N THR A 228 -1.09 1.72 6.42
CA THR A 228 -1.08 1.74 4.95
C THR A 228 0.02 2.66 4.37
N ILE A 229 0.84 3.27 5.23
CA ILE A 229 1.93 4.16 4.83
C ILE A 229 3.05 3.31 4.21
N ALA A 230 3.40 3.58 2.96
CA ALA A 230 4.47 2.88 2.25
C ALA A 230 5.86 3.18 2.85
N GLY A 231 6.74 2.17 2.85
CA GLY A 231 8.15 2.33 3.20
C GLY A 231 8.78 1.10 3.85
N VAL A 232 10.09 1.19 4.04
CA VAL A 232 10.91 0.13 4.66
C VAL A 232 10.90 0.26 6.18
N ASN A 233 10.79 -0.87 6.88
CA ASN A 233 10.80 -0.94 8.35
C ASN A 233 12.20 -1.24 8.87
N THR A 234 12.77 -0.32 9.64
CA THR A 234 14.10 -0.46 10.24
C THR A 234 13.98 -0.71 11.75
N ARG A 235 15.11 -0.87 12.44
CA ARG A 235 15.14 -0.90 13.92
C ARG A 235 14.63 0.39 14.57
N ALA A 236 14.64 1.50 13.84
CA ALA A 236 14.17 2.80 14.30
C ALA A 236 12.70 3.08 13.95
N THR A 237 12.05 2.24 13.14
CA THR A 237 10.63 2.43 12.82
C THR A 237 9.79 2.21 14.08
N PRO A 238 8.89 3.15 14.44
CA PRO A 238 8.08 3.01 15.64
C PRO A 238 7.25 1.71 15.62
N PRO A 239 7.22 0.93 16.72
CA PRO A 239 6.54 -0.36 16.80
C PRO A 239 5.06 -0.34 16.37
N LEU A 240 4.36 0.75 16.67
CA LEU A 240 2.94 0.92 16.36
C LEU A 240 2.69 1.69 15.05
N GLU A 241 3.72 1.93 14.24
CA GLU A 241 3.60 2.70 12.99
C GLU A 241 4.37 2.00 11.85
N LEU A 242 4.31 0.66 11.83
CA LEU A 242 4.98 -0.13 10.80
C LEU A 242 4.36 0.18 9.43
N ARG A 243 5.22 0.28 8.43
CA ARG A 243 4.90 0.69 7.07
C ARG A 243 4.61 -0.51 6.19
N ARG A 244 3.65 -0.39 5.28
CA ARG A 244 3.29 -1.45 4.32
C ARG A 244 3.10 -0.90 2.92
N HIS A 245 3.43 -1.73 1.93
CA HIS A 245 3.15 -1.46 0.53
C HIS A 245 1.88 -2.22 0.13
N GLY A 246 0.82 -1.50 -0.21
CA GLY A 246 -0.36 -2.10 -0.83
C GLY A 246 0.03 -2.76 -2.15
N VAL A 247 -0.37 -4.02 -2.33
CA VAL A 247 -0.15 -4.76 -3.56
C VAL A 247 -1.48 -5.02 -4.21
N ASN A 248 -1.59 -4.66 -5.49
CA ASN A 248 -2.68 -5.14 -6.30
C ASN A 248 -2.39 -6.59 -6.74
N PRO A 249 -3.24 -7.56 -6.35
CA PRO A 249 -3.11 -8.95 -6.75
C PRO A 249 -3.06 -9.14 -8.27
N ASN A 250 -3.56 -8.19 -9.08
CA ASN A 250 -3.61 -8.26 -10.56
C ASN A 250 -2.33 -7.85 -11.26
N THR A 251 -1.36 -7.34 -10.52
CA THR A 251 -0.09 -6.94 -11.10
C THR A 251 0.76 -8.19 -11.29
N ASP A 252 0.66 -8.84 -12.44
CA ASP A 252 1.53 -9.98 -12.81
C ASP A 252 2.95 -9.54 -13.21
N GLY A 253 3.26 -8.25 -13.07
CA GLY A 253 4.53 -7.64 -13.45
C GLY A 253 4.78 -7.59 -14.97
N THR A 254 3.76 -7.83 -15.79
CA THR A 254 3.79 -7.59 -17.25
C THR A 254 3.29 -6.19 -17.62
N THR A 255 2.52 -5.54 -16.74
CA THR A 255 2.13 -4.14 -16.91
C THR A 255 3.30 -3.24 -16.50
N THR A 256 4.12 -2.81 -17.46
CA THR A 256 5.05 -1.70 -17.24
C THR A 256 4.22 -0.44 -17.00
N LEU A 257 4.04 -0.07 -15.73
CA LEU A 257 3.46 1.22 -15.36
C LEU A 257 4.53 2.26 -15.68
N THR A 258 4.45 2.80 -16.89
CA THR A 258 5.35 3.89 -17.29
C THR A 258 4.82 5.14 -16.60
N PRO A 259 5.52 5.68 -15.58
CA PRO A 259 5.04 6.88 -14.93
C PRO A 259 5.00 8.02 -15.94
N THR A 260 3.89 8.74 -15.99
CA THR A 260 3.78 9.90 -16.87
C THR A 260 4.39 11.09 -16.16
N PHE A 261 5.43 11.64 -16.76
CA PHE A 261 6.17 12.79 -16.27
C PHE A 261 5.89 14.00 -17.15
N LEU A 262 5.47 15.11 -16.55
CA LEU A 262 5.28 16.39 -17.23
C LEU A 262 6.16 17.45 -16.57
N ASN A 263 6.86 18.24 -17.39
CA ASN A 263 7.77 19.27 -16.90
C ASN A 263 7.13 20.66 -17.02
N ALA A 264 7.89 21.70 -16.67
CA ALA A 264 7.40 23.06 -16.66
C ALA A 264 6.99 23.59 -18.05
N VAL A 265 7.47 22.99 -19.16
CA VAL A 265 7.00 23.39 -20.50
C VAL A 265 5.58 22.91 -20.78
N ASP A 266 5.14 21.85 -20.11
CA ASP A 266 3.80 21.30 -20.21
C ASP A 266 2.82 21.92 -19.19
N ALA A 267 3.28 22.87 -18.38
CA ALA A 267 2.57 23.40 -17.21
C ALA A 267 1.63 24.59 -17.47
N GLY A 268 1.17 24.82 -18.72
CA GLY A 268 0.19 25.87 -19.02
C GLY A 268 0.52 27.27 -18.47
N LEU A 269 1.80 27.66 -18.52
CA LEU A 269 2.32 28.83 -17.81
C LEU A 269 1.96 30.16 -18.47
N GLY A 270 1.62 31.16 -17.66
CA GLY A 270 1.49 32.56 -18.10
C GLY A 270 2.84 33.28 -18.23
N SER A 271 2.86 34.43 -18.92
CA SER A 271 4.07 35.25 -19.19
C SER A 271 4.78 35.79 -17.94
N SER A 272 4.17 35.66 -16.75
CA SER A 272 4.73 36.09 -15.46
C SER A 272 5.67 35.07 -14.82
N TRP A 273 5.88 33.90 -15.45
CA TRP A 273 6.85 32.90 -15.02
C TRP A 273 8.19 33.08 -15.75
N THR A 274 9.28 33.16 -14.99
CA THR A 274 10.64 33.32 -15.53
C THR A 274 11.36 31.97 -15.60
N SER A 275 12.19 31.79 -16.63
CA SER A 275 13.00 30.58 -16.80
C SER A 275 14.28 30.66 -15.98
N SER A 276 14.69 29.55 -15.37
CA SER A 276 15.98 29.43 -14.68
C SER A 276 16.50 28.00 -14.81
N ALA A 277 17.83 27.86 -14.81
CA ALA A 277 18.53 26.60 -14.65
C ALA A 277 19.60 26.71 -13.55
N ALA A 278 19.48 27.72 -12.67
CA ALA A 278 20.42 27.94 -11.58
C ALA A 278 20.17 26.92 -10.46
N GLY A 279 21.26 26.33 -9.96
CA GLY A 279 21.23 25.28 -8.94
C GLY A 279 21.22 23.87 -9.54
N SER A 280 20.77 22.91 -8.75
CA SER A 280 20.60 21.50 -9.15
C SER A 280 19.22 21.00 -8.70
N GLY A 281 18.84 19.79 -9.11
CA GLY A 281 17.64 19.13 -8.60
C GLY A 281 16.34 19.39 -9.37
N PHE A 282 16.38 20.22 -10.42
CA PHE A 282 15.31 20.31 -11.42
C PHE A 282 15.39 19.18 -12.45
N GLN A 283 14.33 18.98 -13.22
CA GLN A 283 14.27 17.99 -14.28
C GLN A 283 14.46 18.62 -15.67
N GLY A 284 15.20 17.93 -16.54
CA GLY A 284 15.47 18.41 -17.89
C GLY A 284 16.35 19.67 -17.92
N ALA A 285 15.99 20.64 -18.77
CA ALA A 285 16.83 21.79 -19.09
C ALA A 285 16.74 22.96 -18.09
N GLY A 286 15.81 22.91 -17.13
CA GLY A 286 15.57 23.99 -16.18
C GLY A 286 14.13 23.99 -15.66
N TYR A 287 13.83 24.97 -14.82
CA TYR A 287 12.52 25.16 -14.19
C TYR A 287 11.97 26.56 -14.49
N ARG A 288 10.78 26.81 -13.95
CA ARG A 288 10.09 28.10 -14.03
C ARG A 288 9.86 28.62 -12.63
N GLN A 289 10.04 29.92 -12.41
CA GLN A 289 9.87 30.54 -11.11
C GLN A 289 9.12 31.86 -11.17
N THR A 290 8.41 32.17 -10.09
CA THR A 290 7.73 33.45 -9.86
C THR A 290 7.89 33.87 -8.41
N ALA A 291 7.85 35.17 -8.15
CA ALA A 291 7.72 35.69 -6.79
C ALA A 291 6.39 35.24 -6.15
N ALA A 292 6.41 35.19 -4.81
CA ALA A 292 5.22 35.08 -3.98
C ALA A 292 4.14 36.11 -4.35
N GLY A 293 2.88 35.74 -4.14
CA GLY A 293 1.69 36.56 -4.38
C GLY A 293 0.48 35.97 -3.67
N THR A 294 -0.70 36.20 -4.24
CA THR A 294 -1.99 35.81 -3.64
C THR A 294 -2.72 34.75 -4.48
N GLY A 295 -1.98 33.97 -5.28
CA GLY A 295 -2.53 32.97 -6.19
C GLY A 295 -2.94 33.51 -7.56
N ASP A 296 -2.51 34.72 -7.92
CA ASP A 296 -2.76 35.34 -9.23
C ASP A 296 -2.00 34.67 -10.38
N ARG A 297 -1.00 33.83 -10.07
CA ARG A 297 -0.17 33.12 -11.04
C ARG A 297 -0.18 31.64 -10.74
N SER A 298 -0.34 30.83 -11.78
CA SER A 298 -0.38 29.39 -11.67
C SER A 298 0.47 28.68 -12.73
N ALA A 299 0.86 27.46 -12.38
CA ALA A 299 1.41 26.43 -13.25
C ALA A 299 0.51 25.20 -13.15
N THR A 300 0.01 24.71 -14.26
CA THR A 300 -0.96 23.62 -14.33
C THR A 300 -0.47 22.50 -15.25
N TRP A 301 -0.17 21.35 -14.67
CA TRP A 301 0.13 20.12 -15.41
C TRP A 301 -1.14 19.29 -15.56
N THR A 302 -1.34 18.70 -16.73
CA THR A 302 -2.61 18.06 -17.10
C THR A 302 -2.37 16.61 -17.51
N PHE A 303 -3.12 15.67 -16.96
CA PHE A 303 -2.99 14.25 -17.27
C PHE A 303 -4.36 13.65 -17.58
N THR A 304 -4.44 12.74 -18.54
CA THR A 304 -5.66 11.96 -18.82
C THR A 304 -5.30 10.49 -18.67
N PRO A 305 -5.72 9.83 -17.58
CA PRO A 305 -5.41 8.43 -17.34
C PRO A 305 -5.99 7.55 -18.43
N ALA A 306 -5.19 6.65 -19.01
CA ALA A 306 -5.71 5.63 -19.93
C ALA A 306 -6.52 4.55 -19.19
N GLN A 307 -6.28 4.38 -17.88
CA GLN A 307 -6.94 3.41 -17.01
C GLN A 307 -7.37 4.08 -15.71
N ALA A 308 -8.51 3.68 -15.17
CA ALA A 308 -8.97 4.10 -13.85
C ALA A 308 -8.14 3.39 -12.77
N GLY A 309 -7.99 4.02 -11.61
CA GLY A 309 -7.30 3.42 -10.48
C GLY A 309 -6.69 4.45 -9.52
N MET A 310 -5.97 3.95 -8.53
CA MET A 310 -5.14 4.78 -7.65
C MET A 310 -3.86 5.24 -8.34
N TYR A 311 -3.55 6.52 -8.23
CA TYR A 311 -2.33 7.14 -8.73
C TYR A 311 -1.62 7.89 -7.62
N ARG A 312 -0.33 7.64 -7.45
CA ARG A 312 0.54 8.50 -6.66
C ARG A 312 0.94 9.69 -7.50
N VAL A 313 0.60 10.87 -7.01
CA VAL A 313 0.98 12.14 -7.63
C VAL A 313 2.19 12.66 -6.89
N LYS A 314 3.27 12.95 -7.62
CA LYS A 314 4.52 13.47 -7.07
C LYS A 314 4.88 14.78 -7.74
N ALA A 315 5.61 15.63 -7.02
CA ALA A 315 6.25 16.82 -7.57
C ALA A 315 7.75 16.79 -7.29
N LYS A 316 8.52 17.46 -8.13
CA LYS A 316 9.95 17.70 -7.95
C LYS A 316 10.28 19.14 -8.29
N TRP A 317 11.29 19.68 -7.62
CA TRP A 317 11.72 21.07 -7.73
C TRP A 317 13.22 21.24 -7.47
N ALA A 318 13.75 22.39 -7.89
CA ALA A 318 15.03 22.90 -7.43
C ALA A 318 14.84 23.68 -6.12
N ASP A 319 15.57 23.29 -5.08
CA ASP A 319 15.52 23.94 -3.78
C ASP A 319 16.42 25.17 -3.68
N GLY A 320 16.17 25.99 -2.66
CA GLY A 320 16.91 27.23 -2.42
C GLY A 320 16.39 27.98 -1.19
N ALA A 321 17.24 28.79 -0.56
CA ALA A 321 16.90 29.48 0.69
C ALA A 321 15.80 30.56 0.54
N ASP A 322 15.58 31.07 -0.67
CA ASP A 322 14.56 32.07 -0.99
C ASP A 322 13.21 31.45 -1.42
N ARG A 323 13.14 30.12 -1.50
CA ARG A 323 11.95 29.39 -1.93
C ARG A 323 10.86 29.41 -0.88
N ALA A 324 9.61 29.25 -1.32
CA ALA A 324 8.47 29.15 -0.43
C ALA A 324 8.55 27.90 0.46
N THR A 325 8.23 28.04 1.74
CA THR A 325 8.09 26.90 2.66
C THR A 325 6.67 26.29 2.64
N ASN A 326 5.74 26.92 1.93
CA ASN A 326 4.32 26.57 1.92
C ASN A 326 3.69 26.59 0.51
N ALA A 327 4.46 26.30 -0.54
CA ALA A 327 4.01 26.35 -1.92
C ALA A 327 2.78 25.42 -2.13
N PRO A 328 1.60 25.94 -2.52
CA PRO A 328 0.37 25.15 -2.60
C PRO A 328 0.22 24.45 -3.96
N TYR A 329 0.14 23.12 -3.93
CA TYR A 329 -0.26 22.27 -5.05
C TYR A 329 -1.71 21.81 -4.85
N THR A 330 -2.59 22.14 -5.79
CA THR A 330 -3.96 21.64 -5.84
C THR A 330 -4.03 20.46 -6.80
N VAL A 331 -4.28 19.26 -6.29
CA VAL A 331 -4.45 18.04 -7.09
C VAL A 331 -5.95 17.81 -7.30
N ARG A 332 -6.42 17.81 -8.56
CA ARG A 332 -7.79 17.40 -8.89
C ARG A 332 -7.84 15.89 -9.07
N HIS A 333 -8.85 15.26 -8.47
CA HIS A 333 -9.05 13.81 -8.45
C HIS A 333 -10.55 13.47 -8.42
N LYS A 334 -10.91 12.19 -8.42
CA LYS A 334 -12.32 11.73 -8.47
C LYS A 334 -13.20 12.37 -7.38
N ALA A 335 -12.72 12.37 -6.13
CA ALA A 335 -13.45 12.94 -4.99
C ALA A 335 -13.44 14.49 -4.90
N GLY A 336 -12.82 15.21 -5.83
CA GLY A 336 -12.75 16.67 -5.81
C GLY A 336 -11.34 17.22 -6.00
N ALA A 337 -10.90 18.10 -5.11
CA ALA A 337 -9.57 18.67 -5.16
C ALA A 337 -8.95 18.78 -3.76
N THR A 338 -7.69 18.41 -3.66
CA THR A 338 -6.91 18.47 -2.41
C THR A 338 -5.77 19.47 -2.56
N VAL A 339 -5.59 20.36 -1.57
CA VAL A 339 -4.47 21.31 -1.51
C VAL A 339 -3.37 20.78 -0.60
N VAL A 340 -2.17 20.65 -1.14
CA VAL A 340 -0.98 20.14 -0.46
C VAL A 340 0.07 21.23 -0.46
N ARG A 341 0.51 21.66 0.72
CA ARG A 341 1.54 22.70 0.86
C ARG A 341 2.89 22.04 1.08
N VAL A 342 3.85 22.36 0.22
CA VAL A 342 5.20 21.78 0.26
C VAL A 342 6.25 22.84 0.55
N ASN A 343 7.30 22.42 1.26
CA ASN A 343 8.47 23.25 1.51
C ASN A 343 9.48 23.09 0.38
N GLN A 344 9.62 24.11 -0.46
CA GLN A 344 10.56 24.11 -1.59
C GLN A 344 11.98 24.54 -1.20
N GLN A 345 12.25 24.84 0.08
CA GLN A 345 13.62 25.10 0.55
C GLN A 345 14.42 23.81 0.79
N ALA A 346 13.75 22.65 0.78
CA ALA A 346 14.35 21.36 1.09
C ALA A 346 13.92 20.30 0.06
N SER A 347 14.60 19.15 0.11
CA SER A 347 14.31 17.96 -0.71
C SER A 347 14.35 18.19 -2.22
N GLY A 348 15.10 19.20 -2.67
CA GLY A 348 15.34 19.42 -4.10
C GLY A 348 15.98 18.20 -4.74
N GLY A 349 15.67 17.95 -6.02
CA GLY A 349 16.18 16.77 -6.70
C GLY A 349 15.41 15.47 -6.44
N THR A 350 14.54 15.43 -5.44
CA THR A 350 13.80 14.22 -5.03
C THR A 350 12.34 14.31 -5.45
N TRP A 351 11.74 13.17 -5.81
CA TRP A 351 10.30 13.07 -6.04
C TRP A 351 9.55 13.07 -4.72
N MET A 352 8.77 14.11 -4.48
CA MET A 352 8.01 14.30 -3.26
C MET A 352 6.54 13.99 -3.52
N SER A 353 5.96 13.09 -2.71
CA SER A 353 4.55 12.73 -2.84
C SER A 353 3.67 13.92 -2.48
N LEU A 354 2.70 14.21 -3.35
CA LEU A 354 1.57 15.09 -3.05
C LEU A 354 0.39 14.29 -2.47
N GLY A 355 0.36 12.98 -2.69
CA GLY A 355 -0.66 12.08 -2.18
C GLY A 355 -1.03 10.99 -3.19
N ASP A 356 -1.88 10.09 -2.75
CA ASP A 356 -2.41 9.00 -3.56
C ASP A 356 -3.89 9.26 -3.81
N TYR A 357 -4.31 9.22 -5.08
CA TYR A 357 -5.64 9.67 -5.49
C TYR A 357 -6.29 8.72 -6.48
N GLN A 358 -7.59 8.46 -6.31
CA GLN A 358 -8.38 7.74 -7.29
C GLN A 358 -8.63 8.64 -8.51
N LEU A 359 -8.30 8.14 -9.71
CA LEU A 359 -8.56 8.79 -10.99
C LEU A 359 -9.40 7.89 -11.88
N ASP A 360 -10.26 8.49 -12.71
CA ASP A 360 -11.09 7.76 -13.68
C ASP A 360 -10.42 7.73 -15.06
N ALA A 361 -10.60 6.62 -15.79
CA ALA A 361 -10.10 6.48 -17.16
C ALA A 361 -10.73 7.53 -18.08
N GLY A 362 -9.93 8.17 -18.92
CA GLY A 362 -10.38 9.16 -19.90
C GLY A 362 -10.81 10.50 -19.29
N VAL A 363 -10.78 10.65 -17.96
CA VAL A 363 -11.12 11.91 -17.28
C VAL A 363 -9.86 12.74 -17.07
N ARG A 364 -9.82 13.94 -17.66
CA ARG A 364 -8.71 14.87 -17.47
C ARG A 364 -8.63 15.32 -16.02
N VAL A 365 -7.44 15.18 -15.44
CA VAL A 365 -7.07 15.71 -14.13
C VAL A 365 -5.94 16.71 -14.26
N ASP A 366 -5.86 17.62 -13.29
CA ASP A 366 -4.85 18.68 -13.29
C ASP A 366 -4.18 18.78 -11.90
N VAL A 367 -2.88 19.07 -11.89
CA VAL A 367 -2.14 19.53 -10.71
C VAL A 367 -1.82 20.99 -10.92
N THR A 368 -2.29 21.86 -10.02
CA THR A 368 -2.09 23.32 -10.13
C THR A 368 -1.25 23.84 -8.97
N LEU A 369 -0.08 24.36 -9.27
CA LEU A 369 0.76 25.12 -8.34
C LEU A 369 0.42 26.61 -8.48
N THR A 370 0.21 27.31 -7.36
CA THR A 370 -0.01 28.77 -7.40
C THR A 370 1.06 29.52 -6.62
N ASN A 371 1.20 30.82 -6.89
CA ASN A 371 2.08 31.70 -6.13
C ASN A 371 1.50 32.20 -4.80
N ASP A 372 0.36 31.66 -4.31
CA ASP A 372 -0.19 31.93 -2.97
C ASP A 372 0.71 31.32 -1.88
N ALA A 373 1.88 31.92 -1.70
CA ALA A 373 2.99 31.33 -0.96
C ALA A 373 3.83 32.42 -0.29
N ASN A 374 4.70 32.03 0.65
CA ASN A 374 5.51 32.95 1.45
C ASN A 374 6.92 33.22 0.89
N GLY A 375 7.25 32.69 -0.29
CA GLY A 375 8.56 32.83 -0.92
C GLY A 375 8.50 32.58 -2.43
N VAL A 376 9.67 32.53 -3.08
CA VAL A 376 9.72 32.23 -4.52
C VAL A 376 9.16 30.84 -4.78
N VAL A 377 8.23 30.72 -5.72
CA VAL A 377 7.60 29.45 -6.11
C VAL A 377 8.27 28.92 -7.36
N VAL A 378 8.66 27.66 -7.32
CA VAL A 378 9.30 26.93 -8.42
C VAL A 378 8.37 25.88 -8.99
N ALA A 379 8.04 26.01 -10.27
CA ALA A 379 7.40 25.00 -11.08
C ALA A 379 8.46 24.26 -11.90
N ASP A 380 8.66 22.99 -11.61
CA ASP A 380 9.59 22.13 -12.37
C ASP A 380 8.84 20.94 -12.95
N SER A 381 8.39 19.99 -12.13
CA SER A 381 7.76 18.79 -12.69
C SER A 381 6.78 18.08 -11.79
N VAL A 382 5.83 17.38 -12.42
CA VAL A 382 4.83 16.53 -11.80
C VAL A 382 4.88 15.13 -12.45
N GLN A 383 4.74 14.11 -11.62
CA GLN A 383 4.67 12.71 -12.04
C GLN A 383 3.37 12.08 -11.56
N TRP A 384 2.67 11.40 -12.47
CA TRP A 384 1.61 10.46 -12.15
C TRP A 384 2.14 9.05 -12.30
N GLU A 385 2.26 8.38 -11.17
CA GLU A 385 2.59 6.97 -11.10
C GLU A 385 1.29 6.22 -10.84
N SER A 386 0.87 5.40 -11.80
CA SER A 386 -0.18 4.43 -11.51
C SER A 386 0.34 3.53 -10.40
N LEU A 387 -0.38 3.47 -9.30
CA LEU A 387 -0.17 2.44 -8.31
C LEU A 387 -1.00 1.28 -8.81
N ALA A 388 -0.34 0.32 -9.46
CA ALA A 388 -0.94 -0.84 -10.13
C ALA A 388 -2.36 -1.10 -9.63
N ALA A 389 -3.38 -0.75 -10.42
CA ALA A 389 -4.77 -0.52 -10.00
C ALA A 389 -5.09 -0.87 -8.53
N GLY A 390 -4.76 0.03 -7.60
CA GLY A 390 -5.46 0.08 -6.33
C GLY A 390 -6.95 0.22 -6.67
N VAL A 391 -7.72 -0.81 -6.30
CA VAL A 391 -9.13 -0.96 -6.63
C VAL A 391 -9.90 0.30 -6.28
N GLU A 392 -10.85 0.64 -7.16
CA GLU A 392 -11.83 1.68 -6.95
C GLU A 392 -12.32 1.69 -5.50
N SER A 393 -12.27 2.86 -4.87
CA SER A 393 -13.12 3.26 -3.73
C SER A 393 -13.41 2.15 -2.71
N TRP A 394 -12.71 2.21 -1.58
CA TRP A 394 -13.17 1.63 -0.32
C TRP A 394 -14.46 2.30 0.14
N GLU A 395 -15.58 1.98 -0.52
CA GLU A 395 -16.96 2.19 -0.07
C GLU A 395 -17.84 1.05 -0.62
N LEU A 396 -17.70 -0.13 -0.03
CA LEU A 396 -18.82 -1.03 0.17
C LEU A 396 -18.71 -1.54 1.60
N TYR A 397 -19.12 -0.70 2.56
CA TYR A 397 -20.16 -0.99 3.57
C TYR A 397 -20.39 0.21 4.48
#